data_AF-A0A813DII0-F1
#
_entry.id   AF-A0A813DII0-F1
#
_cell.length_a   1.000
_cell.length_b   1.000
_cell.length_c   1.000
_cell.angle_alpha   90.00
_cell.angle_beta   90.00
_cell.angle_gamma   90.00
#
_symmetry.space_group_name_H-M   'P 1'
#
loop_
_entity.id
_entity.type
_entity.pdbx_description
1 polymer ?
#
loop_
_entity_poly.entity_id
_entity_poly.type
_entity_poly.pdbx_seq_one_letter_code
_entity_poly.pdbx_strand_id
1 'polypeptide(L)'
;MQRLSLRRTAQDRMINLGLVEWAVGVLGWQGEGQGTPSEFSLEFGSAMLMNLALRSVGKRKCTEPELDTLTVALNLMEHWNPQIRTHINGTLYSLLSVPSFRARARHAGLEGVLRSINSQATSLGDEISRRQIEYLLEQLNPQEPSASAAEDGTESGEDDEDDDENFLEEEELAGLLLGDRSGHSADEALRHFAASPAVLEAQKRDFQTCLGRNYLPTR
;
A
#
# COMPACT_ATOMS: atom_id res chain seq x y z
N MET A 1 -8.10 6.52 -21.01
CA MET A 1 -6.87 5.70 -21.04
C MET A 1 -6.29 5.66 -19.63
N GLN A 2 -7.02 5.09 -18.66
CA GLN A 2 -6.59 4.99 -17.25
C GLN A 2 -5.61 3.85 -16.95
N ARG A 3 -5.12 3.15 -17.98
CA ARG A 3 -4.16 2.02 -17.86
C ARG A 3 -2.70 2.48 -17.88
N LEU A 4 -2.42 3.64 -17.28
CA LEU A 4 -1.07 4.18 -17.10
C LEU A 4 -0.88 4.68 -15.67
N SER A 5 -1.35 3.91 -14.67
CA SER A 5 -0.99 4.13 -13.26
C SER A 5 0.50 3.84 -13.08
N LEU A 6 1.31 4.81 -13.53
CA LEU A 6 2.75 4.98 -13.44
C LEU A 6 3.56 3.84 -14.07
N ARG A 7 4.07 4.07 -15.29
CA ARG A 7 5.09 3.21 -15.94
C ARG A 7 6.15 2.82 -14.90
N ARG A 8 6.58 1.55 -14.83
CA ARG A 8 7.63 1.02 -13.93
C ARG A 8 8.74 2.04 -13.59
N THR A 9 9.30 2.69 -14.62
CA THR A 9 10.33 3.74 -14.48
C THR A 9 9.92 4.93 -13.58
N ALA A 10 8.66 5.35 -13.61
CA ALA A 10 8.12 6.40 -12.76
C ALA A 10 7.94 5.91 -11.31
N GLN A 11 7.47 4.67 -11.10
CA GLN A 11 7.35 4.09 -9.76
C GLN A 11 8.73 3.89 -9.14
N ASP A 12 9.68 3.31 -9.87
CA ASP A 12 11.07 3.15 -9.41
C ASP A 12 11.70 4.51 -9.07
N ARG A 13 11.43 5.54 -9.89
CA ARG A 13 11.87 6.90 -9.60
C ARG A 13 11.21 7.48 -8.35
N MET A 14 9.92 7.25 -8.14
CA MET A 14 9.20 7.69 -6.94
C MET A 14 9.74 7.01 -5.68
N ILE A 15 10.00 5.70 -5.74
CA ILE A 15 10.62 4.94 -4.64
C ILE A 15 12.01 5.52 -4.34
N ASN A 16 12.85 5.71 -5.36
CA ASN A 16 14.18 6.31 -5.21
C ASN A 16 14.16 7.75 -4.66
N LEU A 17 13.06 8.48 -4.86
CA LEU A 17 12.89 9.82 -4.32
C LEU A 17 12.40 9.84 -2.87
N GLY A 18 12.06 8.69 -2.28
CA GLY A 18 11.60 8.58 -0.88
C GLY A 18 10.08 8.72 -0.71
N LEU A 19 9.30 8.40 -1.75
CA LEU A 19 7.84 8.56 -1.70
C LEU A 19 7.14 7.51 -0.83
N VAL A 20 7.77 6.35 -0.58
CA VAL A 20 7.25 5.36 0.36
C VAL A 20 7.28 5.92 1.79
N GLU A 21 8.42 6.46 2.20
CA GLU A 21 8.64 7.06 3.50
C GLU A 21 7.69 8.26 3.71
N TRP A 22 7.51 9.08 2.69
CA TRP A 22 6.55 10.19 2.72
C TRP A 22 5.10 9.70 2.85
N ALA A 23 4.69 8.70 2.07
CA ALA A 23 3.33 8.18 2.11
C ALA A 23 3.01 7.59 3.48
N VAL A 24 3.92 6.78 4.05
CA VAL A 24 3.79 6.25 5.41
C VAL A 24 3.73 7.40 6.43
N GLY A 25 4.57 8.42 6.29
CA GLY A 25 4.58 9.58 7.18
C GLY A 25 3.31 10.44 7.13
N VAL A 26 2.71 10.62 5.96
CA VAL A 26 1.43 11.34 5.80
C VAL A 26 0.26 10.53 6.34
N LEU A 27 0.22 9.22 6.06
CA LEU A 27 -0.85 8.32 6.50
C LEU A 27 -0.78 8.03 8.00
N GLY A 28 0.42 7.96 8.57
CA GLY A 28 0.67 7.78 10.00
C GLY A 28 0.67 9.08 10.81
N TRP A 29 0.28 10.20 10.21
CA TRP A 29 0.33 11.49 10.88
C TRP A 29 -0.62 11.50 12.10
N GLN A 30 -0.06 11.80 13.29
CA GLN A 30 -0.80 11.93 14.55
C GLN A 30 -0.52 13.27 15.26
N GLY A 31 -0.11 14.30 14.53
CA GLY A 31 0.28 15.57 15.14
C GLY A 31 -0.90 16.32 15.78
N GLU A 32 -0.61 17.08 16.83
CA GLU A 32 -1.44 18.20 17.27
C GLU A 32 -0.66 19.48 16.96
N GLY A 33 -1.15 20.34 16.06
CA GLY A 33 -0.61 21.70 15.90
C GLY A 33 -0.25 22.16 14.48
N GLN A 34 -0.30 21.30 13.47
CA GLN A 34 -0.38 21.69 12.05
C GLN A 34 -1.51 20.87 11.42
N GLY A 35 -2.31 21.45 10.53
CA GLY A 35 -3.60 20.86 10.12
C GLY A 35 -3.51 19.37 9.79
N THR A 36 -4.47 18.59 10.30
CA THR A 36 -4.66 17.18 9.92
C THR A 36 -4.58 17.04 8.40
N PRO A 37 -3.91 16.01 7.85
CA PRO A 37 -3.91 15.76 6.42
C PRO A 37 -5.33 15.84 5.88
N SER A 38 -5.50 16.55 4.76
CA SER A 38 -6.82 16.57 4.12
C SER A 38 -7.19 15.17 3.67
N GLU A 39 -8.48 14.87 3.57
CA GLU A 39 -8.95 13.59 3.06
C GLU A 39 -8.37 13.28 1.67
N PHE A 40 -8.27 14.31 0.82
CA PHE A 40 -7.59 14.21 -0.48
C PHE A 40 -6.14 13.74 -0.37
N SER A 41 -5.40 14.23 0.65
CA SER A 41 -4.01 13.83 0.88
C SER A 41 -3.90 12.38 1.36
N LEU A 42 -4.84 11.92 2.18
CA LEU A 42 -4.90 10.52 2.64
C LEU A 42 -5.29 9.58 1.49
N GLU A 43 -6.24 9.95 0.66
CA GLU A 43 -6.64 9.17 -0.51
C GLU A 43 -5.48 9.08 -1.52
N PHE A 44 -4.83 10.20 -1.82
CA PHE A 44 -3.67 10.22 -2.70
C PHE A 44 -2.48 9.44 -2.12
N GLY A 45 -2.17 9.61 -0.83
CA GLY A 45 -1.09 8.91 -0.14
C GLY A 45 -1.31 7.40 -0.09
N SER A 46 -2.55 6.96 0.19
CA SER A 46 -2.90 5.53 0.23
C SER A 46 -2.86 4.89 -1.17
N ALA A 47 -3.40 5.56 -2.20
CA ALA A 47 -3.31 5.09 -3.58
C ALA A 47 -1.85 4.97 -4.06
N MET A 48 -1.02 5.97 -3.72
CA MET A 48 0.40 5.94 -4.02
C MET A 48 1.09 4.78 -3.31
N LEU A 49 0.88 4.62 -2.01
CA LEU A 49 1.50 3.53 -1.24
C LEU A 49 1.13 2.16 -1.81
N MET A 50 -0.13 1.95 -2.17
CA MET A 50 -0.59 0.73 -2.82
C MET A 50 0.17 0.47 -4.13
N ASN A 51 0.24 1.47 -5.02
CA ASN A 51 0.95 1.33 -6.30
C ASN A 51 2.44 1.04 -6.13
N LEU A 52 3.11 1.72 -5.19
CA LEU A 52 4.53 1.49 -4.93
C LEU A 52 4.77 0.12 -4.28
N ALA A 53 3.85 -0.34 -3.42
CA ALA A 53 3.93 -1.66 -2.80
C ALA A 53 3.79 -2.81 -3.81
N LEU A 54 3.20 -2.60 -4.99
CA LEU A 54 3.18 -3.63 -6.05
C LEU A 54 4.59 -3.98 -6.58
N ARG A 55 5.58 -3.10 -6.37
CA ARG A 55 6.96 -3.30 -6.82
C ARG A 55 7.78 -3.99 -5.74
N SER A 56 8.62 -4.94 -6.09
CA SER A 56 9.55 -5.61 -5.15
C SER A 56 10.42 -4.61 -4.39
N VAL A 57 10.95 -3.58 -5.05
CA VAL A 57 11.71 -2.49 -4.39
C VAL A 57 10.84 -1.74 -3.38
N GLY A 58 9.57 -1.49 -3.71
CA GLY A 58 8.61 -0.82 -2.84
C GLY A 58 8.18 -1.70 -1.66
N LYS A 59 7.97 -3.00 -1.86
CA LYS A 59 7.76 -3.99 -0.78
C LYS A 59 8.95 -3.95 0.18
N ARG A 60 10.18 -4.07 -0.33
CA ARG A 60 11.41 -4.00 0.49
C ARG A 60 11.40 -2.74 1.36
N LYS A 61 11.19 -1.58 0.74
CA LYS A 61 11.07 -0.28 1.42
C LYS A 61 9.98 -0.25 2.49
N CYS A 62 8.75 -0.63 2.16
CA CYS A 62 7.62 -0.68 3.09
C CYS A 62 7.86 -1.60 4.30
N THR A 63 8.72 -2.61 4.16
CA THR A 63 9.02 -3.57 5.22
C THR A 63 10.26 -3.22 6.06
N GLU A 64 10.98 -2.15 5.72
CA GLU A 64 12.12 -1.63 6.49
C GLU A 64 11.71 -1.40 7.97
N PRO A 65 12.51 -1.84 8.96
CA PRO A 65 12.18 -1.72 10.38
C PRO A 65 11.91 -0.28 10.86
N GLU A 66 12.50 0.70 10.19
CA GLU A 66 12.37 2.13 10.48
C GLU A 66 10.99 2.69 10.07
N LEU A 67 10.25 1.99 9.21
CA LEU A 67 8.92 2.40 8.77
C LEU A 67 7.83 1.63 9.50
N ASP A 68 6.91 2.39 10.09
CA ASP A 68 5.77 1.86 10.85
C ASP A 68 4.58 1.46 9.95
N THR A 69 4.87 0.92 8.76
CA THR A 69 3.89 0.65 7.70
C THR A 69 2.75 -0.26 8.18
N LEU A 70 3.06 -1.27 9.01
CA LEU A 70 2.05 -2.19 9.54
C LEU A 70 1.06 -1.46 10.46
N THR A 71 1.54 -0.65 11.38
CA THR A 71 0.69 0.12 12.30
C THR A 71 -0.15 1.13 11.54
N VAL A 72 0.43 1.84 10.57
CA VAL A 72 -0.29 2.77 9.70
C VAL A 72 -1.40 2.05 8.94
N ALA A 73 -1.12 0.88 8.36
CA ALA A 73 -2.12 0.10 7.66
C ALA A 73 -3.25 -0.39 8.59
N LEU A 74 -2.91 -0.90 9.78
CA LEU A 74 -3.90 -1.34 10.78
C LEU A 74 -4.82 -0.20 11.22
N ASN A 75 -4.28 1.01 11.39
CA ASN A 75 -5.07 2.19 11.77
C ASN A 75 -6.05 2.65 10.68
N LEU A 76 -5.78 2.32 9.40
CA LEU A 76 -6.54 2.81 8.26
C LEU A 76 -7.40 1.73 7.57
N MET A 77 -7.29 0.46 7.95
CA MET A 77 -8.07 -0.63 7.34
C MET A 77 -9.58 -0.55 7.61
N GLU A 78 -9.99 0.15 8.67
CA GLU A 78 -11.39 0.47 9.00
C GLU A 78 -11.72 1.95 8.77
N HIS A 79 -10.92 2.66 7.95
CA HIS A 79 -11.15 4.07 7.67
C HIS A 79 -12.54 4.31 7.05
N TRP A 80 -13.20 5.42 7.40
CA TRP A 80 -14.58 5.68 6.96
C TRP A 80 -14.71 5.86 5.44
N ASN A 81 -13.67 6.37 4.78
CA ASN A 81 -13.61 6.45 3.32
C ASN A 81 -13.24 5.07 2.73
N PRO A 82 -14.12 4.46 1.90
CA PRO A 82 -13.91 3.12 1.36
C PRO A 82 -12.77 3.02 0.34
N GLN A 83 -12.38 4.12 -0.32
CA GLN A 83 -11.23 4.14 -1.22
C GLN A 83 -9.93 3.96 -0.44
N ILE A 84 -9.77 4.72 0.66
CA ILE A 84 -8.63 4.58 1.56
C ILE A 84 -8.55 3.14 2.10
N ARG A 85 -9.68 2.57 2.58
CA ARG A 85 -9.72 1.15 3.00
C ARG A 85 -9.24 0.20 1.93
N THR A 86 -9.71 0.39 0.70
CA THR A 86 -9.34 -0.48 -0.42
C THR A 86 -7.85 -0.38 -0.75
N HIS A 87 -7.30 0.83 -0.78
CA HIS A 87 -5.87 1.04 -1.01
C HIS A 87 -5.02 0.38 0.08
N ILE A 88 -5.44 0.50 1.34
CA ILE A 88 -4.76 -0.10 2.48
C ILE A 88 -4.86 -1.63 2.43
N ASN A 89 -6.02 -2.17 2.08
CA ASN A 89 -6.20 -3.61 1.89
C ASN A 89 -5.33 -4.15 0.75
N GLY A 90 -5.23 -3.43 -0.37
CA GLY A 90 -4.31 -3.75 -1.46
C GLY A 90 -2.84 -3.72 -1.03
N THR A 91 -2.45 -2.68 -0.28
CA THR A 91 -1.10 -2.56 0.28
C THR A 91 -0.80 -3.73 1.22
N LEU A 92 -1.72 -4.09 2.12
CA LEU A 92 -1.54 -5.23 3.03
C LEU A 92 -1.43 -6.54 2.26
N TYR A 93 -2.28 -6.79 1.27
CA TYR A 93 -2.22 -8.00 0.45
C TYR A 93 -0.84 -8.16 -0.20
N SER A 94 -0.35 -7.06 -0.76
CA SER A 94 0.98 -6.95 -1.35
C SER A 94 2.10 -7.28 -0.37
N LEU A 95 2.11 -6.64 0.81
CA LEU A 95 3.16 -6.80 1.81
C LEU A 95 3.09 -8.14 2.54
N LEU A 96 1.91 -8.77 2.65
CA LEU A 96 1.76 -10.10 3.24
C LEU A 96 2.42 -11.20 2.41
N SER A 97 2.73 -10.95 1.12
CA SER A 97 3.58 -11.85 0.34
C SER A 97 4.98 -12.00 0.96
N VAL A 98 5.52 -10.93 1.58
CA VAL A 98 6.84 -10.92 2.22
C VAL A 98 6.81 -11.70 3.54
N PRO A 99 7.55 -12.83 3.69
CA PRO A 99 7.43 -13.71 4.86
C PRO A 99 7.69 -13.03 6.21
N SER A 100 8.69 -12.15 6.28
CA SER A 100 9.05 -11.42 7.49
C SER A 100 7.96 -10.42 7.91
N PHE A 101 7.34 -9.73 6.96
CA PHE A 101 6.21 -8.84 7.21
C PHE A 101 4.97 -9.63 7.64
N ARG A 102 4.66 -10.73 6.95
CA ARG A 102 3.56 -11.64 7.30
C ARG A 102 3.68 -12.15 8.73
N ALA A 103 4.88 -12.58 9.14
CA ALA A 103 5.13 -13.04 10.50
C ALA A 103 4.88 -11.94 11.55
N ARG A 104 5.35 -10.70 11.29
CA ARG A 104 5.07 -9.54 12.14
C ARG A 104 3.57 -9.24 12.22
N ALA A 105 2.86 -9.27 11.10
CA ALA A 105 1.43 -9.02 11.03
C ALA A 105 0.61 -10.07 11.82
N ARG A 106 0.99 -11.36 11.75
CA ARG A 106 0.40 -12.40 12.60
C ARG A 106 0.65 -12.14 14.08
N HIS A 107 1.88 -11.79 14.44
CA HIS A 107 2.24 -11.48 15.82
C HIS A 107 1.48 -10.26 16.37
N ALA A 108 1.22 -9.27 15.51
CA ALA A 108 0.40 -8.10 15.84
C ALA A 108 -1.11 -8.39 15.94
N GLY A 109 -1.55 -9.63 15.69
CA GLY A 109 -2.95 -10.03 15.80
C GLY A 109 -3.83 -9.64 14.61
N LEU A 110 -3.26 -9.37 13.44
CA LEU A 110 -4.00 -8.97 12.23
C LEU A 110 -5.14 -9.95 11.90
N GLU A 111 -4.95 -11.25 12.12
CA GLU A 111 -5.98 -12.26 11.85
C GLU A 111 -7.28 -12.00 12.63
N GLY A 112 -7.16 -11.63 13.91
CA GLY A 112 -8.33 -11.33 14.75
C GLY A 112 -9.08 -10.09 14.24
N VAL A 113 -8.33 -9.06 13.84
CA VAL A 113 -8.88 -7.83 13.26
C VAL A 113 -9.62 -8.13 11.95
N LEU A 114 -8.99 -8.85 11.02
CA LEU A 114 -9.61 -9.26 9.75
C LEU A 114 -10.90 -10.07 9.98
N ARG A 115 -10.90 -11.03 10.89
CA ARG A 115 -12.11 -11.82 11.20
C ARG A 115 -13.24 -10.97 11.77
N SER A 116 -12.92 -9.96 12.57
CA SER A 116 -13.91 -9.00 13.08
C SER A 116 -14.52 -8.18 11.95
N ILE A 117 -13.69 -7.60 11.09
CA ILE A 117 -14.13 -6.80 9.94
C ILE A 117 -14.96 -7.64 8.97
N ASN A 118 -14.55 -8.89 8.70
CA ASN A 118 -15.30 -9.78 7.81
C ASN A 118 -16.71 -10.08 8.34
N SER A 119 -16.81 -10.28 9.66
CA SER A 119 -18.08 -10.54 10.35
C SER A 119 -19.00 -9.32 10.26
N GLN A 120 -18.46 -8.11 10.45
CA GLN A 120 -19.19 -6.85 10.26
C GLN A 120 -19.64 -6.65 8.81
N ALA A 121 -18.74 -6.86 7.84
CA ALA A 121 -19.03 -6.74 6.41
C ALA A 121 -20.15 -7.71 5.98
N THR A 122 -20.14 -8.94 6.50
CA THR A 122 -21.19 -9.94 6.28
C THR A 122 -22.54 -9.46 6.83
N SER A 123 -22.56 -8.91 8.05
CA SER A 123 -23.79 -8.38 8.66
C SER A 123 -24.36 -7.17 7.90
N LEU A 124 -23.50 -6.38 7.25
CA LEU A 124 -23.89 -5.18 6.49
C LEU A 124 -24.18 -5.49 5.01
N GLY A 125 -23.89 -6.70 4.53
CA GLY A 125 -24.00 -7.06 3.11
C GLY A 125 -22.95 -6.35 2.22
N ASP A 126 -21.81 -5.94 2.77
CA ASP A 126 -20.72 -5.31 2.02
C ASP A 126 -19.86 -6.40 1.36
N GLU A 127 -20.29 -6.86 0.18
CA GLU A 127 -19.61 -7.93 -0.57
C GLU A 127 -18.19 -7.56 -0.99
N ILE A 128 -17.93 -6.28 -1.27
CA ILE A 128 -16.61 -5.79 -1.68
C ILE A 128 -15.65 -5.93 -0.51
N SER A 129 -16.03 -5.40 0.66
CA SER A 129 -15.21 -5.52 1.87
C SER A 129 -15.01 -6.96 2.27
N ARG A 130 -16.08 -7.77 2.28
CA ARG A 130 -16.00 -9.20 2.61
C ARG A 130 -14.94 -9.90 1.75
N ARG A 131 -14.98 -9.68 0.43
CA ARG A 131 -14.03 -10.29 -0.51
C ARG A 131 -12.60 -9.78 -0.30
N GLN A 132 -12.41 -8.49 -0.08
CA GLN A 132 -11.08 -7.92 0.23
C GLN A 132 -10.47 -8.57 1.48
N ILE A 133 -11.27 -8.75 2.52
CA ILE A 133 -10.82 -9.34 3.79
C ILE A 133 -10.56 -10.84 3.66
N GLU A 134 -11.32 -11.57 2.84
CA GLU A 134 -11.07 -12.97 2.54
C GLU A 134 -9.71 -13.17 1.86
N TYR A 135 -9.38 -12.34 0.85
CA TYR A 135 -8.06 -12.39 0.22
C TYR A 135 -6.92 -12.09 1.21
N LEU A 136 -7.11 -11.16 2.13
CA LEU A 136 -6.12 -10.88 3.17
C LEU A 136 -5.95 -12.05 4.14
N LEU A 137 -7.03 -12.74 4.51
CA LEU A 137 -6.97 -13.93 5.37
C LEU A 137 -6.24 -15.08 4.68
N GLU A 138 -6.50 -15.31 3.39
CA GLU A 138 -5.81 -16.32 2.57
C GLU A 138 -4.32 -16.00 2.45
N GLN A 139 -3.98 -14.75 2.15
CA GLN A 139 -2.58 -14.31 2.02
C GLN A 139 -1.84 -14.32 3.36
N LEU A 140 -2.54 -14.03 4.47
CA LEU A 140 -1.98 -14.11 5.81
C LEU A 140 -1.70 -15.56 6.20
N ASN A 141 -2.49 -16.53 5.74
CA ASN A 141 -2.39 -17.94 6.10
C ASN A 141 -2.44 -18.83 4.83
N PRO A 142 -1.41 -18.74 3.97
CA PRO A 142 -1.37 -19.57 2.77
C PRO A 142 -1.35 -21.03 3.20
N GLN A 143 -2.13 -21.86 2.52
CA GLN A 143 -2.08 -23.30 2.73
C GLN A 143 -0.67 -23.76 2.32
N GLU A 144 0.14 -24.22 3.28
CA GLU A 144 1.43 -24.84 2.98
C GLU A 144 1.18 -25.96 1.96
N PRO A 145 1.90 -26.00 0.82
CA PRO A 145 1.84 -27.15 -0.06
C PRO A 145 2.24 -28.37 0.77
N SER A 146 1.36 -29.38 0.80
CA SER A 146 1.59 -30.63 1.53
C SER A 146 3.01 -31.13 1.29
N ALA A 147 3.74 -31.43 2.36
CA ALA A 147 5.14 -31.80 2.39
C ALA A 147 5.47 -33.11 1.62
N SER A 148 5.41 -33.06 0.29
CA SER A 148 5.82 -34.15 -0.60
C SER A 148 6.59 -33.68 -1.85
N ALA A 149 7.21 -32.52 -1.79
CA ALA A 149 8.20 -32.11 -2.79
C ALA A 149 9.35 -31.37 -2.08
N ALA A 150 10.21 -32.16 -1.43
CA ALA A 150 11.57 -31.72 -1.20
C ALA A 150 12.30 -31.82 -2.54
N GLU A 151 12.43 -30.71 -3.25
CA GLU A 151 13.50 -30.55 -4.23
C GLU A 151 14.26 -29.24 -3.96
N ASP A 152 15.56 -29.46 -3.82
CA ASP A 152 16.69 -28.57 -3.68
C ASP A 152 16.71 -27.47 -4.75
N GLY A 153 17.10 -26.26 -4.37
CA GLY A 153 17.10 -25.11 -5.27
C GLY A 153 17.65 -23.84 -4.63
N THR A 154 18.91 -23.90 -4.18
CA THR A 154 19.91 -22.80 -4.17
C THR A 154 19.43 -21.36 -3.89
N GLU A 155 19.91 -20.79 -2.77
CA GLU A 155 20.12 -19.34 -2.65
C GLU A 155 20.95 -18.86 -3.85
N SER A 156 20.34 -18.10 -4.76
CA SER A 156 21.03 -17.44 -5.86
C SER A 156 20.22 -16.25 -6.35
N GLY A 157 20.82 -15.07 -6.21
CA GLY A 157 20.61 -13.95 -7.14
C GLY A 157 19.45 -13.02 -6.81
N GLU A 158 19.81 -11.77 -6.58
CA GLU A 158 18.93 -10.62 -6.79
C GLU A 158 18.45 -10.64 -8.26
N ASP A 159 17.23 -11.12 -8.51
CA ASP A 159 16.55 -10.88 -9.80
C ASP A 159 15.33 -10.00 -9.53
N ASP A 160 15.46 -8.71 -9.87
CA ASP A 160 14.35 -7.75 -10.00
C ASP A 160 13.50 -8.06 -11.28
N GLU A 161 13.55 -9.31 -11.80
CA GLU A 161 12.83 -9.80 -12.99
C GLU A 161 11.51 -10.54 -12.66
N ASP A 162 11.33 -11.06 -11.43
CA ASP A 162 10.07 -11.71 -10.98
C ASP A 162 8.88 -10.73 -10.87
N ASP A 163 9.18 -9.44 -10.91
CA ASP A 163 8.22 -8.36 -10.78
C ASP A 163 7.37 -8.15 -12.05
N ASP A 164 7.65 -8.84 -13.17
CA ASP A 164 6.86 -8.70 -14.42
C ASP A 164 5.68 -9.70 -14.50
N GLU A 165 5.81 -10.91 -13.94
CA GLU A 165 4.72 -11.91 -13.94
C GLU A 165 3.69 -11.62 -12.84
N ASN A 166 4.14 -11.35 -11.61
CA ASN A 166 3.24 -11.11 -10.49
C ASN A 166 2.61 -9.71 -10.51
N PHE A 167 3.24 -8.72 -11.16
CA PHE A 167 2.70 -7.35 -11.20
C PHE A 167 1.38 -7.24 -11.95
N LEU A 168 1.23 -7.95 -13.07
CA LEU A 168 -0.02 -7.91 -13.83
C LEU A 168 -1.17 -8.58 -13.05
N GLU A 169 -0.89 -9.69 -12.35
CA GLU A 169 -1.87 -10.35 -11.49
C GLU A 169 -2.25 -9.50 -10.28
N GLU A 170 -1.27 -8.82 -9.66
CA GLU A 170 -1.46 -7.95 -8.51
C GLU A 170 -2.17 -6.64 -8.90
N GLU A 171 -1.92 -6.11 -10.11
CA GLU A 171 -2.63 -4.97 -10.70
C GLU A 171 -4.07 -5.35 -11.09
N GLU A 172 -4.30 -6.53 -11.66
CA GLU A 172 -5.64 -7.02 -11.97
C GLU A 172 -6.44 -7.24 -10.69
N LEU A 173 -5.82 -7.84 -9.66
CA LEU A 173 -6.42 -8.00 -8.35
C LEU A 173 -6.69 -6.64 -7.70
N ALA A 174 -5.76 -5.69 -7.78
CA ALA A 174 -5.97 -4.31 -7.35
C ALA A 174 -7.20 -3.69 -8.03
N GLY A 175 -7.33 -3.85 -9.36
CA GLY A 175 -8.50 -3.41 -10.12
C GLY A 175 -9.80 -4.07 -9.66
N LEU A 176 -9.74 -5.37 -9.33
CA LEU A 176 -10.87 -6.12 -8.79
C LEU A 176 -11.25 -5.66 -7.37
N LEU A 177 -10.27 -5.33 -6.52
CA LEU A 177 -10.49 -4.82 -5.17
C LEU A 177 -11.07 -3.39 -5.21
N LEU A 178 -10.66 -2.56 -6.19
CA LEU A 178 -11.09 -1.16 -6.36
C LEU A 178 -12.48 -1.01 -7.00
N GLY A 179 -12.93 -2.00 -7.77
CA GLY A 179 -14.18 -1.92 -8.53
C GLY A 179 -14.11 -0.89 -9.66
N ASP A 180 -14.98 -1.00 -10.67
CA ASP A 180 -14.93 -0.21 -11.92
C ASP A 180 -15.39 1.27 -11.75
N ARG A 181 -14.95 1.94 -10.68
CA ARG A 181 -15.40 3.28 -10.31
C ARG A 181 -14.40 4.32 -10.81
N SER A 182 -14.73 4.86 -11.99
CA SER A 182 -14.26 6.15 -12.55
C SER A 182 -13.03 6.16 -13.47
N GLY A 183 -12.88 5.09 -14.26
CA GLY A 183 -12.10 4.94 -15.51
C GLY A 183 -11.85 6.18 -16.39
N HIS A 184 -12.91 6.96 -16.60
CA HIS A 184 -13.00 7.83 -17.76
C HIS A 184 -12.85 9.32 -17.44
N SER A 185 -13.11 9.74 -16.20
CA SER A 185 -13.13 11.15 -15.80
C SER A 185 -11.76 11.67 -15.33
N ALA A 186 -10.98 10.86 -14.59
CA ALA A 186 -9.71 11.32 -14.04
C ALA A 186 -8.59 11.48 -15.10
N ASP A 187 -8.61 10.66 -16.15
CA ASP A 187 -7.60 10.74 -17.24
C ASP A 187 -7.73 12.03 -18.05
N GLU A 188 -8.94 12.55 -18.19
CA GLU A 188 -9.21 13.82 -18.87
C GLU A 188 -8.82 15.02 -17.98
N ALA A 189 -9.06 14.92 -16.67
CA ALA A 189 -8.65 15.93 -15.69
C ALA A 189 -7.12 16.04 -15.55
N LEU A 190 -6.40 14.91 -15.57
CA LEU A 190 -4.93 14.87 -15.42
C LEU A 190 -4.16 15.39 -16.64
N ARG A 191 -4.74 15.31 -17.85
CA ARG A 191 -4.11 15.84 -19.07
C ARG A 191 -3.89 17.34 -19.04
N HIS A 192 -4.67 18.06 -18.25
CA HIS A 192 -4.62 19.52 -18.15
C HIS A 192 -4.23 20.00 -16.75
N PHE A 193 -3.93 19.09 -15.82
CA PHE A 193 -3.56 19.46 -14.46
C PHE A 193 -2.10 19.95 -14.42
N ALA A 194 -1.94 21.24 -14.12
CA ALA A 194 -0.66 21.84 -13.76
C ALA A 194 -0.82 22.52 -12.40
N ALA A 195 -0.19 21.97 -11.37
CA ALA A 195 -0.11 22.62 -10.07
C ALA A 195 0.58 23.99 -10.22
N SER A 196 0.05 25.02 -9.56
CA SER A 196 0.72 26.32 -9.58
C SER A 196 2.12 26.20 -8.94
N PRO A 197 3.09 27.03 -9.33
CA PRO A 197 4.43 26.98 -8.74
C PRO A 197 4.43 27.10 -7.21
N ALA A 198 3.49 27.84 -6.66
CA ALA A 198 3.33 27.99 -5.21
C ALA A 198 2.88 26.68 -4.54
N VAL A 199 1.95 25.94 -5.16
CA VAL A 199 1.50 24.63 -4.67
C VAL A 199 2.63 23.61 -4.77
N LEU A 200 3.38 23.62 -5.88
CA LEU A 200 4.52 22.73 -6.09
C LEU A 200 5.62 22.97 -5.03
N GLU A 201 5.97 24.23 -4.77
CA GLU A 201 6.99 24.58 -3.76
C GLU A 201 6.52 24.29 -2.32
N ALA A 202 5.23 24.46 -2.03
CA ALA A 202 4.66 24.06 -0.74
C ALA A 202 4.73 22.54 -0.55
N GLN A 203 4.25 21.77 -1.53
CA GLN A 203 4.31 20.31 -1.50
C GLN A 203 5.75 19.80 -1.41
N LYS A 204 6.69 20.42 -2.15
CA LYS A 204 8.12 20.09 -2.06
C LYS A 204 8.70 20.38 -0.69
N ARG A 205 8.31 21.48 -0.04
CA ARG A 205 8.74 21.81 1.33
C ARG A 205 8.19 20.82 2.35
N ASP A 206 6.92 20.48 2.24
CA ASP A 206 6.27 19.50 3.11
C ASP A 206 6.91 18.13 2.95
N PHE A 207 7.19 17.75 1.70
CA PHE A 207 7.93 16.55 1.34
C PHE A 207 9.33 16.51 1.99
N GLN A 208 10.12 17.58 1.84
CA GLN A 208 11.44 17.69 2.45
C GLN A 208 11.40 17.70 3.98
N THR A 209 10.37 18.32 4.57
CA THR A 209 10.18 18.35 6.03
C THR A 209 9.86 16.96 6.57
N CYS A 210 9.05 16.19 5.84
CA CYS A 210 8.73 14.81 6.18
C CYS A 210 9.98 13.93 6.12
N LEU A 211 10.76 14.01 5.04
CA LEU A 211 12.05 13.30 4.94
C LEU A 211 13.02 13.67 6.07
N GLY A 212 13.09 14.95 6.44
CA GLY A 212 13.96 15.41 7.52
C GLY A 212 13.56 14.94 8.93
N ARG A 213 12.28 14.61 9.16
CA ARG A 213 11.79 14.12 10.47
C ARG A 213 12.12 12.64 10.71
N ASN A 214 12.21 11.83 9.66
CA ASN A 214 12.54 10.40 9.76
C ASN A 214 14.06 10.12 9.89
N TYR A 215 14.91 11.16 9.94
CA TYR A 215 16.37 11.08 10.06
C TYR A 215 16.94 11.61 11.39
N LEU A 216 16.15 11.63 12.46
CA LEU A 216 16.69 11.80 13.80
C LEU A 216 16.83 10.42 14.46
N PRO A 217 18.04 9.84 14.52
CA PRO A 217 18.24 8.64 15.32
C PRO A 217 17.94 9.01 16.78
N THR A 218 16.94 8.35 17.35
CA THR A 218 16.72 8.33 18.79
C THR A 218 18.02 7.83 19.43
N ARG A 219 18.72 8.74 20.11
CA ARG A 219 19.83 8.42 21.01
C ARG A 219 19.32 7.77 22.29
#